data_AF-A0A661Q941-F1
#
_entry.id   AF-A0A661Q941-F1
#
_cell.length_a   1.000
_cell.length_b   1.000
_cell.length_c   1.000
_cell.angle_alpha   90.00
_cell.angle_beta   90.00
_cell.angle_gamma   90.00
#
_symmetry.space_group_name_H-M   'P 1'
#
loop_
_entity.id
_entity.type
_entity.pdbx_description
1 polymer ?
#
loop_
_entity_poly.entity_id
_entity_poly.type
_entity_poly.pdbx_seq_one_letter_code
_entity_poly.pdbx_strand_id
1 'polypeptide(L)'
;MPRLVWLGEYGEHFGTPEVDVEVENGKLKSIKVLRGAPCGATWRALEKLVGMDVSEVATRYGLDVQFQCSADPAGWDPLWGKSPVHLAADMHFKALERALKEALSTENKG
;
A
#
# COMPACT_ATOMS: atom_id res chain seq x y z
N MET A 1 9.38 2.16 -8.71
CA MET A 1 9.81 3.01 -9.85
C MET A 1 10.31 4.35 -9.33
N PRO A 2 11.39 4.92 -9.91
CA PRO A 2 11.85 6.26 -9.55
C PRO A 2 10.80 7.31 -9.90
N ARG A 3 10.75 8.39 -9.12
CA ARG A 3 9.88 9.54 -9.39
C ARG A 3 10.33 10.21 -10.68
N LEU A 4 9.41 10.38 -11.64
CA LEU A 4 9.69 11.09 -12.89
C LEU A 4 9.38 12.58 -12.69
N VAL A 5 10.41 13.38 -12.43
CA VAL A 5 10.28 14.80 -12.06
C VAL A 5 9.59 15.64 -13.15
N TRP A 6 9.74 15.29 -14.42
CA TRP A 6 9.11 16.00 -15.54
C TRP A 6 7.57 15.90 -15.56
N LEU A 7 6.97 14.99 -14.77
CA LEU A 7 5.51 14.83 -14.70
C LEU A 7 4.86 15.85 -13.75
N GLY A 8 5.64 16.73 -13.11
CA GLY A 8 5.13 17.71 -12.14
C GLY A 8 4.32 17.05 -11.04
N GLU A 9 3.25 17.72 -10.60
CA GLU A 9 2.31 17.28 -9.55
C GLU A 9 1.83 15.82 -9.72
N TYR A 10 1.64 15.37 -10.96
CA TYR A 10 1.19 14.01 -11.22
C TYR A 10 2.22 12.98 -10.72
N GLY A 11 3.50 13.19 -10.97
CA GLY A 11 4.56 12.29 -10.48
C GLY A 11 4.80 12.39 -8.97
N GLU A 12 4.28 13.45 -8.34
CA GLU A 12 4.31 13.65 -6.88
C GLU A 12 3.23 12.81 -6.20
N HIS A 13 2.01 12.83 -6.74
CA HIS A 13 0.86 12.16 -6.16
C HIS A 13 0.67 10.72 -6.63
N PHE A 14 1.13 10.39 -7.84
CA PHE A 14 0.86 9.10 -8.48
C PHE A 14 2.12 8.33 -8.85
N GLY A 15 2.08 7.00 -8.64
CA GLY A 15 3.17 6.10 -8.97
C GLY A 15 3.13 4.81 -8.16
N THR A 16 4.32 4.30 -7.80
CA THR A 16 4.42 3.20 -6.83
C THR A 16 3.88 3.68 -5.48
N PRO A 17 2.95 2.94 -4.84
CA PRO A 17 2.37 3.35 -3.57
C PRO A 17 3.43 3.59 -2.51
N GLU A 18 3.24 4.64 -1.73
CA GLU A 18 4.10 5.05 -0.63
C GLU A 18 3.25 5.66 0.47
N VAL A 19 3.38 5.10 1.66
CA VAL A 19 2.59 5.47 2.84
C VAL A 19 3.54 5.68 4.01
N ASP A 20 3.13 6.55 4.91
CA ASP A 20 3.74 6.80 6.21
C ASP A 20 2.73 6.38 7.28
N VAL A 21 3.21 5.80 8.38
CA VAL A 21 2.33 5.20 9.41
C VAL A 21 2.83 5.47 10.80
N GLU A 22 1.88 5.59 11.72
CA GLU A 22 2.15 5.60 13.15
C GLU A 22 1.62 4.31 13.77
N VAL A 23 2.42 3.73 14.67
CA VAL A 23 2.08 2.55 15.45
C VAL A 23 2.03 2.94 16.92
N GLU A 24 1.06 2.40 17.65
CA GLU A 24 0.92 2.59 19.09
C GLU A 24 0.37 1.29 19.69
N ASN A 25 1.06 0.74 20.70
CA ASN A 25 0.66 -0.49 21.38
C ASN A 25 0.43 -1.69 20.41
N GLY A 26 1.28 -1.82 19.39
CA GLY A 26 1.16 -2.90 18.39
C GLY A 26 -0.02 -2.75 17.42
N LYS A 27 -0.71 -1.61 17.44
CA LYS A 27 -1.83 -1.30 16.54
C LYS A 27 -1.48 -0.15 15.62
N LEU A 28 -2.02 -0.21 14.41
CA LEU A 28 -1.93 0.89 13.47
C LEU A 28 -2.76 2.08 13.97
N LYS A 29 -2.10 3.20 14.30
CA LYS A 29 -2.74 4.40 14.83
C LYS A 29 -3.18 5.36 13.73
N SER A 30 -2.32 5.59 12.74
CA SER A 30 -2.61 6.51 11.64
C SER A 30 -1.86 6.09 10.37
N ILE A 31 -2.37 6.52 9.22
CA ILE A 31 -1.77 6.30 7.91
C ILE A 31 -1.86 7.59 7.11
N LYS A 32 -0.77 7.98 6.45
CA LYS A 32 -0.72 9.08 5.50
C LYS A 32 -0.23 8.56 4.16
N VAL A 33 -0.99 8.83 3.10
CA VAL A 33 -0.56 8.51 1.72
C VAL A 33 0.37 9.60 1.23
N LEU A 34 1.63 9.24 0.95
CA LEU A 34 2.61 10.15 0.35
C LEU A 34 2.49 10.13 -1.17
N ARG A 35 2.21 8.94 -1.74
CA ARG A 35 1.98 8.73 -3.17
C ARG A 35 1.10 7.49 -3.36
N GLY A 36 0.16 7.53 -4.31
CA GLY A 36 -0.75 6.41 -4.57
C GLY A 36 -0.75 5.91 -6.00
N ALA A 37 -1.44 4.81 -6.23
CA ALA A 37 -1.74 4.32 -7.57
C ALA A 37 -2.86 5.18 -8.19
N PRO A 38 -2.77 5.55 -9.48
CA PRO A 38 -3.75 6.43 -10.14
C PRO A 38 -5.16 5.82 -10.24
N CYS A 39 -5.32 4.51 -10.03
CA CYS A 39 -6.63 3.85 -9.99
C CYS A 39 -7.46 4.17 -8.73
N GLY A 40 -6.87 4.83 -7.72
CA GLY A 40 -7.57 5.19 -6.48
C GLY A 40 -7.60 4.09 -5.40
N ALA A 41 -7.23 2.85 -5.75
CA ALA A 41 -7.24 1.71 -4.83
C ALA A 41 -6.39 1.95 -3.57
N THR A 42 -5.29 2.70 -3.69
CA THR A 42 -4.41 3.04 -2.56
C THR A 42 -5.17 3.68 -1.42
N TRP A 43 -6.06 4.64 -1.69
CA TRP A 43 -6.82 5.33 -0.65
C TRP A 43 -8.00 4.50 -0.16
N ARG A 44 -8.77 3.93 -1.09
CA ARG A 44 -9.98 3.14 -0.77
C ARG A 44 -9.67 1.95 0.13
N ALA A 45 -8.56 1.24 -0.14
CA ALA A 45 -8.18 0.07 0.63
C ALA A 45 -7.60 0.38 2.03
N LEU A 46 -7.33 1.66 2.36
CA LEU A 46 -6.83 2.06 3.68
C LEU A 46 -7.94 2.42 4.67
N GLU A 47 -9.16 2.70 4.19
CA GLU A 47 -10.26 3.30 4.98
C GLU A 47 -10.57 2.57 6.29
N LYS A 48 -10.29 1.26 6.36
CA LYS A 48 -10.67 0.40 7.50
C LYS A 48 -9.49 -0.18 8.26
N LEU A 49 -8.26 0.25 7.97
CA LEU A 49 -7.06 -0.38 8.53
C LEU A 49 -6.66 0.15 9.91
N VAL A 50 -7.01 1.40 10.22
CA VAL A 50 -6.69 2.01 11.52
C VAL A 50 -7.33 1.20 12.66
N GLY A 51 -6.53 0.90 13.69
CA GLY A 51 -6.90 0.08 14.85
C GLY A 51 -6.60 -1.41 14.72
N MET A 52 -6.24 -1.90 13.52
CA MET A 52 -5.82 -3.28 13.29
C MET A 52 -4.44 -3.56 13.88
N ASP A 53 -4.18 -4.85 14.14
CA ASP A 53 -2.87 -5.33 14.56
C ASP A 53 -1.85 -5.18 13.41
N VAL A 54 -0.64 -4.73 13.75
CA VAL A 54 0.43 -4.51 12.76
C VAL A 54 0.85 -5.80 12.04
N SER A 55 0.64 -6.97 12.65
CA SER A 55 0.94 -8.27 12.02
C SER A 55 -0.04 -8.65 10.89
N GLU A 56 -1.25 -8.09 10.89
CA GLU A 56 -2.31 -8.43 9.92
C GLU A 56 -2.53 -7.35 8.86
N VAL A 57 -2.22 -6.09 9.21
CA VAL A 57 -2.67 -4.92 8.45
C VAL A 57 -2.11 -4.86 7.02
N ALA A 58 -0.86 -5.28 6.81
CA ALA A 58 -0.26 -5.33 5.46
C ALA A 58 -0.97 -6.36 4.57
N THR A 59 -1.26 -7.55 5.12
CA THR A 59 -2.01 -8.61 4.43
C THR A 59 -3.42 -8.14 4.09
N ARG A 60 -4.10 -7.50 5.05
CA ARG A 60 -5.43 -6.94 4.83
C ARG A 60 -5.42 -5.89 3.73
N TYR A 61 -4.43 -5.00 3.72
CA TYR A 61 -4.30 -3.97 2.71
C TYR A 61 -4.14 -4.54 1.31
N GLY A 62 -3.23 -5.50 1.13
CA GLY A 62 -3.05 -6.17 -0.16
C GLY A 62 -4.33 -6.84 -0.65
N LEU A 63 -5.08 -7.52 0.24
CA LEU A 63 -6.36 -8.12 -0.11
C LEU A 63 -7.40 -7.08 -0.53
N ASP A 64 -7.59 -6.02 0.26
CA ASP A 64 -8.58 -4.97 -0.03
C ASP A 64 -8.29 -4.26 -1.36
N VAL A 65 -7.00 -4.07 -1.70
CA VAL A 65 -6.60 -3.52 -3.01
C VAL A 65 -7.10 -4.35 -4.17
N GLN A 66 -7.18 -5.69 -4.06
CA GLN A 66 -7.69 -6.52 -5.17
C GLN A 66 -9.15 -6.19 -5.51
N PHE A 67 -9.94 -5.81 -4.51
CA PHE A 67 -11.36 -5.45 -4.67
C PHE A 67 -11.57 -3.99 -5.07
N GLN A 68 -10.58 -3.12 -4.84
CA GLN A 68 -10.66 -1.69 -5.15
C GLN A 68 -9.92 -1.30 -6.43
N CYS A 69 -9.07 -2.18 -6.96
CA CYS A 69 -8.33 -1.94 -8.19
C CYS A 69 -9.26 -1.98 -9.41
N SER A 70 -8.99 -1.09 -10.37
CA SER A 70 -9.69 -1.06 -11.66
C SER A 70 -9.12 -2.01 -12.71
N ALA A 71 -8.04 -2.73 -12.38
CA ALA A 71 -7.42 -3.70 -13.29
C ALA A 71 -8.30 -4.96 -13.42
N ASP A 72 -8.24 -5.62 -14.57
CA ASP A 72 -9.05 -6.80 -14.83
C ASP A 72 -8.60 -7.99 -13.95
N PRO A 73 -9.44 -8.49 -13.02
CA PRO A 73 -9.11 -9.65 -12.21
C PRO A 73 -9.04 -10.94 -13.03
N ALA A 74 -9.70 -11.01 -14.19
CA ALA A 74 -9.72 -12.17 -15.08
C ALA A 74 -8.52 -12.23 -16.04
N GLY A 75 -7.70 -11.18 -16.09
CA GLY A 75 -6.47 -11.11 -16.89
C GLY A 75 -5.36 -12.01 -16.35
N TRP A 76 -5.58 -13.32 -16.29
CA TRP A 76 -4.65 -14.28 -15.73
C TRP A 76 -3.40 -14.43 -16.59
N ASP A 77 -2.22 -14.20 -16.01
CA ASP A 77 -0.95 -14.46 -16.68
C ASP A 77 -0.47 -15.90 -16.39
N PRO A 78 -0.38 -16.78 -17.41
CA PRO A 78 0.03 -18.17 -17.23
C PRO A 78 1.52 -18.33 -16.88
N LEU A 79 2.37 -17.33 -17.14
CA LEU A 79 3.79 -17.39 -16.79
C LEU A 79 4.03 -17.10 -15.31
N TRP A 80 3.25 -16.18 -14.74
CA TRP A 80 3.41 -15.72 -13.37
C TRP A 80 2.38 -16.30 -12.40
N GLY A 81 1.35 -16.98 -12.92
CA GLY A 81 0.27 -17.55 -12.11
C GLY A 81 -0.47 -16.49 -11.30
N LYS A 82 -0.61 -15.29 -11.86
CA LYS A 82 -1.18 -14.11 -11.19
C LYS A 82 -1.91 -13.23 -12.21
N SER A 83 -2.97 -12.58 -11.78
CA SER A 83 -3.63 -11.51 -12.54
C SER A 83 -3.13 -10.12 -12.09
N PRO A 84 -3.36 -9.05 -12.88
CA PRO A 84 -2.94 -7.69 -12.54
C PRO A 84 -3.35 -7.21 -11.15
N VAL A 85 -4.51 -7.64 -10.63
CA VAL A 85 -4.95 -7.27 -9.27
C VAL A 85 -4.07 -7.92 -8.18
N HIS A 86 -3.53 -9.11 -8.42
CA HIS A 86 -2.56 -9.74 -7.51
C HIS A 86 -1.24 -8.97 -7.49
N LEU A 87 -0.79 -8.48 -8.66
CA LEU A 87 0.39 -7.63 -8.72
C LEU A 87 0.14 -6.30 -7.99
N ALA A 88 -1.03 -5.68 -8.18
CA ALA A 88 -1.41 -4.48 -7.43
C ALA A 88 -1.41 -4.73 -5.92
N ALA A 89 -2.00 -5.85 -5.47
CA ALA A 89 -1.99 -6.26 -4.07
C ALA A 89 -0.57 -6.38 -3.50
N ASP A 90 0.32 -7.09 -4.20
CA ASP A 90 1.71 -7.29 -3.77
C ASP A 90 2.46 -5.95 -3.63
N MET A 91 2.23 -5.01 -4.55
CA MET A 91 2.87 -3.68 -4.49
C MET A 91 2.41 -2.88 -3.27
N HIS A 92 1.12 -2.91 -2.96
CA HIS A 92 0.55 -2.18 -1.84
C HIS A 92 0.88 -2.86 -0.50
N PHE A 93 0.86 -4.18 -0.44
CA PHE A 93 1.36 -4.97 0.69
C PHE A 93 2.78 -4.53 1.06
N LYS A 94 3.70 -4.54 0.09
CA LYS A 94 5.12 -4.17 0.31
C LYS A 94 5.28 -2.71 0.73
N ALA A 95 4.45 -1.81 0.20
CA ALA A 95 4.49 -0.40 0.58
C ALA A 95 4.15 -0.21 2.07
N LEU A 96 3.08 -0.86 2.56
CA LEU A 96 2.67 -0.78 3.96
C LEU A 96 3.63 -1.58 4.87
N GLU A 97 4.09 -2.74 4.43
CA GLU A 97 5.08 -3.54 5.16
C GLU A 97 6.38 -2.75 5.42
N ARG A 98 6.86 -2.01 4.42
CA ARG A 98 8.04 -1.14 4.57
C ARG A 98 7.79 -0.05 5.61
N ALA A 99 6.65 0.64 5.50
CA ALA A 99 6.29 1.72 6.43
C ALA A 99 6.18 1.22 7.88
N LEU A 100 5.57 0.04 8.10
CA LEU A 100 5.48 -0.57 9.42
C LEU A 100 6.86 -0.92 10.00
N LYS A 101 7.77 -1.47 9.18
CA LYS A 101 9.15 -1.78 9.59
C LYS A 101 9.89 -0.51 10.02
N GLU A 102 9.72 0.59 9.29
CA GLU A 102 10.34 1.89 9.61
C GLU A 102 9.76 2.49 10.90
N ALA A 103 8.44 2.46 11.08
CA ALA A 103 7.77 2.93 12.30
C ALA A 103 8.19 2.15 13.54
N LEU A 104 8.15 0.82 13.48
CA LEU A 104 8.55 -0.06 14.60
C LEU A 104 10.04 0.06 14.96
N SER A 105 10.90 0.31 13.96
CA SER A 105 12.33 0.56 14.21
C SER A 105 12.60 1.88 14.94
N THR A 106 11.66 2.83 14.85
CA THR A 106 11.74 4.15 15.50
C THR A 106 11.19 4.09 16.92
N GLU A 107 10.10 3.35 17.15
CA GLU A 107 9.51 3.12 18.47
C GLU A 107 10.48 2.42 19.43
N ASN A 108 11.28 1.46 18.94
CA ASN A 108 12.28 0.75 19.75
C ASN A 108 13.53 1.58 20.12
N LYS A 109 13.65 2.83 19.64
CA LYS A 109 14.78 3.73 19.93
C LYS A 109 14.43 4.85 20.90
N GLY A 110 13.15 5.01 21.27
CA GLY A 110 12.67 5.98 22.26
C GLY A 110 12.44 5.33 23.61
#